data_AF-A0A9D2QRQ3-F1
#
_entry.id   AF-A0A9D2QRQ3-F1
#
_cell.length_a   1.000
_cell.length_b   1.000
_cell.length_c   1.000
_cell.angle_alpha   90.00
_cell.angle_beta   90.00
_cell.angle_gamma   90.00
#
_symmetry.space_group_name_H-M   'P 1'
#
loop_
_entity.id
_entity.type
_entity.pdbx_description
1 polymer ?
#
loop_
_entity_poly.entity_id
_entity_poly.type
_entity_poly.pdbx_seq_one_letter_code
_entity_poly.pdbx_strand_id
1 'polypeptide(L)'
;AFKKGFMEASPVLLEPIVSMKVSVPDKFTGDVMGDLNKRRGRVLGMNPDTEHKGNTVIEADVPMLSIYGYSTDLRSMTGGSGNFSYEFARYEQAPSDIQEKEIAARAKAEED
;
A
#
# COMPACT_ATOMS: atom_id res chain seq x y z
N ALA A 1 33.59 -8.54 10.14
CA ALA A 1 32.82 -9.69 9.62
C ALA A 1 31.51 -9.26 8.94
N PHE A 2 30.58 -8.62 9.66
CA PHE A 2 29.25 -8.24 9.14
C PHE A 2 29.27 -7.43 7.84
N LYS A 3 29.99 -6.29 7.79
CA LYS A 3 30.04 -5.43 6.59
C LYS A 3 30.49 -6.18 5.33
N LYS A 4 31.53 -7.03 5.45
CA LYS A 4 32.04 -7.80 4.32
C LYS A 4 31.02 -8.84 3.84
N GLY A 5 30.48 -9.63 4.77
CA GLY A 5 29.46 -10.63 4.44
C GLY A 5 28.17 -10.02 3.88
N PHE A 6 27.76 -8.86 4.36
CA PHE A 6 26.60 -8.13 3.85
C PHE A 6 26.81 -7.69 2.39
N MET A 7 27.97 -7.12 2.06
CA MET A 7 28.28 -6.70 0.68
C MET A 7 28.39 -7.88 -0.29
N GLU A 8 28.86 -9.04 0.19
CA GLU A 8 28.98 -10.27 -0.62
C GLU A 8 27.64 -10.99 -0.83
N ALA A 9 26.61 -10.70 -0.02
CA ALA A 9 25.32 -11.39 -0.02
C ALA A 9 24.23 -10.73 -0.89
N SER A 10 24.58 -9.72 -1.70
CA SER A 10 23.63 -9.00 -2.59
C SER A 10 22.38 -8.51 -1.84
N PRO A 11 22.52 -7.54 -0.92
CA PRO A 11 21.42 -7.09 -0.08
C PRO A 11 20.30 -6.48 -0.91
N VAL A 12 19.05 -6.69 -0.46
CA VAL A 12 17.84 -6.16 -1.09
C VAL A 12 17.12 -5.24 -0.12
N LEU A 13 16.47 -4.20 -0.65
CA LEU A 13 15.61 -3.35 0.16
C LEU A 13 14.24 -4.00 0.34
N LEU A 14 13.75 -3.93 1.57
CA LEU A 14 12.42 -4.41 1.93
C LEU A 14 11.49 -3.22 2.16
N GLU A 15 10.24 -3.37 1.79
CA GLU A 15 9.17 -2.42 2.09
C GLU A 15 8.11 -3.05 3.00
N PRO A 16 7.50 -2.28 3.92
CA PRO A 16 6.42 -2.76 4.75
C PRO A 16 5.11 -2.83 3.96
N ILE A 17 4.46 -3.98 4.02
CA ILE A 17 3.13 -4.23 3.47
C ILE A 17 2.11 -4.18 4.60
N VAL A 18 1.02 -3.48 4.36
CA VAL A 18 -0.14 -3.43 5.26
C VAL A 18 -1.28 -4.27 4.70
N SER A 19 -2.00 -4.95 5.59
CA SER A 19 -3.31 -5.51 5.29
C SER A 19 -4.32 -4.39 5.49
N MET A 20 -5.10 -4.07 4.47
CA MET A 20 -6.03 -2.95 4.48
C MET A 20 -7.45 -3.42 4.18
N LYS A 21 -8.41 -2.88 4.93
CA LYS A 21 -9.85 -3.05 4.71
C LYS A 21 -10.47 -1.71 4.37
N VAL A 22 -11.19 -1.64 3.26
CA VAL A 22 -11.86 -0.43 2.78
C VAL A 22 -13.35 -0.71 2.66
N SER A 23 -14.17 -0.05 3.48
CA SER A 23 -15.64 -0.12 3.41
C SER A 23 -16.17 1.08 2.63
N VAL A 24 -16.92 0.81 1.55
CA VAL A 24 -17.52 1.84 0.70
C VAL A 24 -18.89 1.45 0.19
N PRO A 25 -19.78 2.42 -0.10
CA PRO A 25 -21.02 2.15 -0.81
C PRO A 25 -20.79 1.45 -2.14
N ASP A 26 -21.66 0.50 -2.49
CA ASP A 26 -21.48 -0.41 -3.64
C ASP A 26 -21.20 0.32 -4.97
N LYS A 27 -21.79 1.51 -5.14
CA LYS A 27 -21.64 2.35 -6.33
C LYS A 27 -20.21 2.88 -6.56
N PHE A 28 -19.37 2.93 -5.53
CA PHE A 28 -17.98 3.41 -5.60
C PHE A 28 -16.93 2.30 -5.63
N THR A 29 -17.36 1.05 -5.52
CA THR A 29 -16.46 -0.11 -5.43
C THR A 29 -15.48 -0.18 -6.60
N GLY A 30 -15.94 0.10 -7.82
CA GLY A 30 -15.10 0.10 -9.02
C GLY A 30 -13.99 1.16 -8.98
N ASP A 31 -14.32 2.37 -8.52
CA ASP A 31 -13.36 3.47 -8.41
C ASP A 31 -12.28 3.17 -7.37
N VAL A 32 -12.68 2.62 -6.22
CA VAL A 32 -11.75 2.22 -5.16
C VAL A 32 -10.85 1.08 -5.60
N MET A 33 -11.39 0.07 -6.29
CA MET A 33 -10.59 -1.00 -6.88
C MET A 33 -9.53 -0.45 -7.86
N GLY A 34 -9.93 0.53 -8.69
CA GLY A 34 -9.02 1.20 -9.62
C GLY A 34 -7.91 1.96 -8.90
N ASP A 35 -8.22 2.67 -7.82
CA ASP A 35 -7.23 3.39 -7.01
C ASP A 35 -6.26 2.45 -6.28
N LEU A 36 -6.76 1.37 -5.68
CA LEU A 36 -5.90 0.36 -5.03
C LEU A 36 -4.89 -0.25 -6.01
N ASN A 37 -5.32 -0.55 -7.23
CA ASN A 37 -4.41 -1.03 -8.27
C ASN A 37 -3.32 0.00 -8.63
N LYS A 38 -3.66 1.29 -8.71
CA LYS A 38 -2.68 2.38 -8.93
C LYS A 38 -1.67 2.49 -7.78
N ARG A 39 -2.11 2.13 -6.56
CA ARG A 39 -1.27 2.11 -5.35
C ARG A 39 -0.49 0.81 -5.18
N ARG A 40 -0.41 -0.04 -6.22
CA ARG A 40 0.22 -1.36 -6.16
C ARG A 40 -0.40 -2.27 -5.09
N GLY A 41 -1.68 -2.03 -4.78
CA GLY A 41 -2.45 -2.89 -3.89
C GLY A 41 -2.80 -4.20 -4.59
N ARG A 42 -2.65 -5.30 -3.86
CA ARG A 42 -3.13 -6.63 -4.27
C ARG A 42 -4.43 -6.92 -3.55
N VAL A 43 -5.54 -6.85 -4.28
CA VAL A 43 -6.86 -7.17 -3.75
C VAL A 43 -6.97 -8.67 -3.46
N LEU A 44 -7.32 -9.01 -2.24
CA LEU A 44 -7.47 -10.38 -1.74
C LEU A 44 -8.92 -10.85 -1.83
N GLY A 45 -9.87 -9.94 -1.66
CA GLY A 45 -11.29 -10.26 -1.69
C GLY A 45 -12.18 -9.05 -1.54
N MET A 46 -13.47 -9.28 -1.79
CA MET A 46 -14.53 -8.30 -1.64
C MET A 46 -15.72 -8.98 -1.00
N ASN A 47 -16.18 -8.46 0.14
CA ASN A 47 -17.25 -9.03 0.93
C ASN A 47 -18.32 -7.96 1.21
N PRO A 48 -19.62 -8.29 1.23
CA PRO A 48 -20.63 -7.36 1.73
C PRO A 48 -20.32 -6.93 3.16
N ASP A 49 -20.51 -5.65 3.46
CA ASP A 49 -20.35 -5.13 4.82
C ASP A 49 -21.54 -5.60 5.67
N THR A 50 -21.25 -6.38 6.72
CA THR A 50 -22.28 -6.94 7.60
C THR A 50 -22.88 -5.90 8.54
N GLU A 51 -22.19 -4.79 8.79
CA GLU A 51 -22.60 -3.73 9.70
C GLU A 51 -23.31 -2.59 8.93
N HIS A 52 -22.93 -2.36 7.67
CA HIS A 52 -23.44 -1.28 6.83
C HIS A 52 -24.09 -1.80 5.54
N LYS A 53 -25.41 -1.99 5.54
CA LYS A 53 -26.14 -2.45 4.34
C LYS A 53 -25.91 -1.53 3.14
N GLY A 54 -25.57 -2.13 1.99
CA GLY A 54 -25.29 -1.40 0.74
C GLY A 54 -23.84 -0.92 0.62
N ASN A 55 -22.97 -1.35 1.53
CA ASN A 55 -21.53 -1.21 1.41
C ASN A 55 -20.87 -2.56 1.12
N THR A 56 -19.69 -2.46 0.49
CA THR A 56 -18.76 -3.56 0.25
C THR A 56 -17.45 -3.25 0.97
N VAL A 57 -16.89 -4.26 1.64
CA VAL A 57 -15.54 -4.26 2.22
C VAL A 57 -14.58 -4.89 1.22
N ILE A 58 -13.59 -4.12 0.78
CA ILE A 58 -12.48 -4.57 -0.05
C ILE A 58 -11.28 -4.86 0.85
N GLU A 59 -10.74 -6.06 0.78
CA GLU A 59 -9.53 -6.47 1.50
C GLU A 59 -8.35 -6.49 0.54
N ALA A 60 -7.25 -5.81 0.88
CA ALA A 60 -6.08 -5.70 0.02
C ALA A 60 -4.78 -5.63 0.82
N ASP A 61 -3.72 -6.26 0.30
CA ASP A 61 -2.35 -5.99 0.72
C ASP A 61 -1.84 -4.76 -0.03
N VAL A 62 -1.34 -3.74 0.66
CA VAL A 62 -0.84 -2.52 0.02
C VAL A 62 0.51 -2.12 0.63
N PRO A 63 1.50 -1.68 -0.17
CA PRO A 63 2.72 -1.08 0.35
C PRO A 63 2.41 0.18 1.18
N MET A 64 2.98 0.28 2.38
CA MET A 64 2.65 1.37 3.32
C MET A 64 2.93 2.77 2.74
N LEU A 65 3.99 2.91 1.94
CA LEU A 65 4.31 4.18 1.28
C LEU A 65 3.21 4.63 0.29
N SER A 66 2.50 3.67 -0.30
CA SER A 66 1.45 3.92 -1.29
C SER A 66 0.12 4.37 -0.68
N ILE A 67 -0.07 4.24 0.64
CA ILE A 67 -1.27 4.70 1.35
C ILE A 67 -1.09 6.08 2.01
N TYR A 68 0.04 6.75 1.80
CA TYR A 68 0.20 8.15 2.24
C TYR A 68 -0.85 9.04 1.55
N GLY A 69 -1.58 9.82 2.34
CA GLY A 69 -2.67 10.68 1.84
C GLY A 69 -3.97 9.95 1.49
N TYR A 70 -4.04 8.62 1.65
CA TYR A 70 -5.19 7.82 1.19
C TYR A 70 -6.54 8.26 1.78
N SER A 71 -6.56 8.74 3.03
CA SER A 71 -7.78 9.29 3.65
C SER A 71 -8.42 10.41 2.84
N THR A 72 -7.60 11.32 2.29
CA THR A 72 -8.07 12.44 1.48
C THR A 72 -8.60 11.96 0.13
N ASP A 73 -7.85 11.08 -0.53
CA ASP A 73 -8.20 10.54 -1.84
C ASP A 73 -9.48 9.71 -1.78
N LEU A 74 -9.60 8.83 -0.79
CA LEU A 74 -10.80 8.01 -0.56
C LEU A 74 -12.03 8.88 -0.33
N ARG A 75 -11.92 9.93 0.51
CA ARG A 75 -13.03 10.87 0.74
C ARG A 75 -13.43 11.59 -0.53
N SER A 76 -12.46 12.04 -1.34
CA SER A 76 -12.72 12.71 -2.61
C SER A 76 -13.49 11.81 -3.59
N MET A 77 -13.04 10.56 -3.77
CA MET A 77 -13.66 9.60 -4.69
C MET A 77 -15.06 9.17 -4.26
N THR A 78 -15.30 9.03 -2.95
CA THR A 78 -16.54 8.46 -2.41
C THR A 78 -17.55 9.51 -1.94
N GLY A 79 -17.30 10.80 -2.19
CA GLY A 79 -18.09 11.90 -1.63
C GLY A 79 -18.13 11.88 -0.10
N GLY A 80 -17.04 11.41 0.53
CA GLY A 80 -16.87 11.33 1.98
C GLY A 80 -17.49 10.10 2.65
N SER A 81 -18.05 9.15 1.89
CA SER A 81 -18.77 8.00 2.44
C SER A 81 -17.90 6.76 2.69
N GLY A 82 -16.65 6.76 2.23
CA GLY A 82 -15.73 5.65 2.42
C GLY A 82 -14.95 5.71 3.73
N ASN A 83 -14.70 4.53 4.31
CA ASN A 83 -13.84 4.37 5.47
C ASN A 83 -12.79 3.28 5.21
N PHE A 84 -11.64 3.37 5.88
CA PHE A 84 -10.60 2.36 5.76
C PHE A 84 -9.89 2.14 7.10
N SER A 85 -9.31 0.96 7.24
CA SER A 85 -8.42 0.59 8.33
C SER A 85 -7.28 -0.25 7.78
N TYR A 86 -6.13 -0.21 8.42
CA TYR A 86 -4.99 -1.01 8.03
C TYR A 86 -4.17 -1.45 9.24
N GLU A 87 -3.46 -2.56 9.07
CA GLU A 87 -2.51 -3.09 10.03
C GLU A 87 -1.24 -3.55 9.32
N PHE A 88 -0.09 -3.46 10.00
CA PHE A 88 1.16 -4.01 9.47
C PHE A 88 1.01 -5.53 9.31
N ALA A 89 1.34 -6.04 8.12
CA ALA A 89 1.28 -7.47 7.84
C ALA A 89 2.68 -8.10 7.85
N ARG A 90 3.61 -7.54 7.05
CA ARG A 90 4.94 -8.12 6.82
C ARG A 90 5.85 -7.15 6.07
N TYR A 91 7.13 -7.50 5.98
CA TYR A 91 8.04 -6.93 4.99
C TYR A 91 8.07 -7.80 3.73
N GLU A 92 8.13 -7.15 2.57
CA GLU A 92 8.36 -7.81 1.28
C GLU A 92 9.49 -7.11 0.53
N GLN A 93 10.12 -7.81 -0.42
CA GLN A 93 11.13 -7.21 -1.27
C GLN A 93 10.52 -6.08 -2.10
N ALA A 94 11.09 -4.88 -2.00
CA ALA A 94 10.64 -3.77 -2.80
C ALA A 94 10.93 -4.04 -4.28
N PRO A 95 10.02 -3.66 -5.20
CA PRO A 95 10.28 -3.72 -6.64
C PRO A 95 11.56 -2.99 -7.05
N SER A 96 12.24 -3.50 -8.07
CA SER A 96 13.58 -3.04 -8.48
C SER A 96 13.64 -1.54 -8.78
N ASP A 97 12.60 -1.00 -9.41
CA ASP A 97 12.46 0.43 -9.73
C ASP A 97 12.42 1.31 -8.46
N ILE A 98 11.74 0.84 -7.40
CA ILE A 98 11.72 1.53 -6.10
C ILE A 98 13.06 1.42 -5.40
N GLN A 99 13.72 0.25 -5.47
CA GLN A 99 15.04 0.07 -4.88
C GLN A 99 16.06 1.02 -5.49
N GLU A 100 16.15 1.07 -6.82
CA GLU A 100 17.07 1.94 -7.55
C GLU A 100 16.84 3.42 -7.21
N LYS A 101 15.57 3.84 -7.16
CA LYS A 101 15.20 5.22 -6.82
C LYS A 101 15.64 5.60 -5.40
N GLU A 102 15.39 4.74 -4.42
CA GLU A 102 15.75 5.02 -3.02
C GLU A 102 17.27 5.00 -2.83
N ILE A 103 17.98 4.06 -3.46
CA ILE A 103 19.45 3.99 -3.42
C ILE A 103 20.06 5.28 -3.99
N ALA A 104 19.57 5.74 -5.15
CA ALA A 104 20.04 6.98 -5.76
C ALA A 104 19.76 8.22 -4.89
N ALA A 105 18.58 8.27 -4.27
CA ALA A 105 18.21 9.37 -3.36
C ALA A 105 19.11 9.43 -2.12
N ARG A 106 19.45 8.27 -1.53
CA ARG A 106 20.32 8.19 -0.36
C ARG A 106 21.78 8.52 -0.69
N ALA A 107 22.28 8.04 -1.83
CA ALA A 107 23.64 8.36 -2.27
C ALA A 107 23.80 9.88 -2.47
N LYS A 108 22.82 10.55 -3.07
CA LYS A 108 22.85 12.00 -3.26
C LYS A 108 22.81 12.78 -1.93
N ALA A 109 22.04 12.32 -0.97
CA ALA A 109 21.93 12.98 0.34
C ALA A 109 23.19 12.86 1.20
N GLU A 110 24.12 11.95 0.88
CA GLU A 110 25.44 11.88 1.53
C GLU A 110 26.48 12.82 0.89
N GLU A 111 26.21 13.32 -0.32
CA GLU A 111 27.10 14.25 -1.05
C GLU A 111 26.83 15.74 -0.73
N ASP A 112 25.64 16.06 -0.22
CA ASP A 112 25.20 17.40 0.24
C ASP A 112 25.47 17.62 1.74
#